data_AF-A0A2I0FYX9-F1
#
_entry.id   AF-A0A2I0FYX9-F1
#
_cell.length_a   1.000
_cell.length_b   1.000
_cell.length_c   1.000
_cell.angle_alpha   90.00
_cell.angle_beta   90.00
_cell.angle_gamma   90.00
#
_symmetry.space_group_name_H-M   'P 1'
#
loop_
_entity.id
_entity.type
_entity.pdbx_description
1 polymer ?
#
loop_
_entity_poly.entity_id
_entity_poly.type
_entity_poly.pdbx_seq_one_letter_code
_entity_poly.pdbx_strand_id
1 'polypeptide(L)'
;MKWQNVSVSLLLLLLMVAGGATLWRLMPARMDPLFEPYFTGLNMQLGYYDMMAMEREVYDVHFSTKGETTLMTLTSPDDNRFVARIRLQEKSASRSGVQYDYQPLYYSSPNDNRIIRNVLNFMTYNGVSFASMQFENQQIIVTPSGQMLSYPEK
;
A
#
# COMPACT_ATOMS: atom_id res chain seq x y z
N MET A 1 12.66 -57.79 -12.86
CA MET A 1 11.88 -56.80 -13.63
C MET A 1 10.77 -56.08 -12.84
N LYS A 2 10.08 -56.68 -11.85
CA LYS A 2 8.98 -55.99 -11.13
C LYS A 2 9.41 -54.77 -10.29
N TRP A 3 10.66 -54.75 -9.80
CA TRP A 3 11.19 -53.68 -8.96
C TRP A 3 11.53 -52.39 -9.73
N GLN A 4 11.88 -52.46 -11.02
CA GLN A 4 12.17 -51.26 -11.82
C GLN A 4 10.93 -50.39 -12.01
N ASN A 5 9.75 -51.00 -12.18
CA ASN A 5 8.50 -50.26 -12.35
C ASN A 5 8.11 -49.51 -11.07
N VAL A 6 8.37 -50.11 -9.89
CA VAL A 6 8.12 -49.47 -8.59
C VAL A 6 9.02 -48.25 -8.39
N SER A 7 10.31 -48.36 -8.76
CA SER A 7 11.25 -47.24 -8.67
C SER A 7 10.89 -46.07 -9.58
N VAL A 8 10.44 -46.36 -10.82
CA VAL A 8 10.03 -45.33 -11.79
C VAL A 8 8.76 -44.63 -11.33
N SER A 9 7.78 -45.37 -10.81
CA SER A 9 6.55 -44.78 -10.26
C SER A 9 6.82 -43.90 -9.04
N LEU A 10 7.75 -44.30 -8.16
CA LEU A 10 8.12 -43.50 -6.99
C LEU A 10 8.81 -42.19 -7.39
N LEU A 11 9.69 -42.24 -8.39
CA LEU A 11 10.43 -41.07 -8.88
C LEU A 11 9.50 -40.08 -9.61
N LEU A 12 8.53 -40.58 -10.38
CA LEU A 12 7.47 -39.77 -10.97
C LEU A 12 6.59 -39.09 -9.91
N LEU A 13 6.24 -39.82 -8.85
CA LEU A 13 5.44 -39.26 -7.76
C LEU A 13 6.20 -38.15 -7.02
N LEU A 14 7.50 -38.34 -6.80
CA LEU A 14 8.36 -37.35 -6.14
C LEU A 14 8.55 -36.09 -7.00
N LEU A 15 8.68 -36.26 -8.32
CA LEU A 15 8.67 -35.14 -9.27
C LEU A 15 7.32 -34.42 -9.32
N MET A 16 6.20 -35.14 -9.22
CA MET A 16 4.87 -34.53 -9.15
C MET A 16 4.67 -33.71 -7.88
N VAL A 17 5.11 -34.24 -6.72
CA VAL A 17 5.00 -33.52 -5.44
C VAL A 17 5.92 -32.30 -5.42
N ALA A 18 7.16 -32.44 -5.89
CA ALA A 18 8.10 -31.32 -5.99
C ALA A 18 7.62 -30.27 -6.99
N GLY A 19 7.13 -30.70 -8.16
CA GLY A 19 6.56 -29.83 -9.19
C GLY A 19 5.27 -29.13 -8.73
N GLY A 20 4.42 -29.82 -7.98
CA GLY A 20 3.22 -29.24 -7.37
C GLY A 20 3.57 -28.18 -6.31
N ALA A 21 4.58 -28.44 -5.48
CA ALA A 21 5.03 -27.49 -4.47
C ALA A 21 5.67 -26.23 -5.07
N THR A 22 6.44 -26.38 -6.15
CA THR A 22 7.01 -25.22 -6.87
C THR A 22 5.93 -24.42 -7.60
N LEU A 23 4.98 -25.09 -8.25
CA LEU A 23 3.83 -24.43 -8.87
C LEU A 23 2.96 -23.70 -7.86
N TRP A 24 2.71 -24.29 -6.67
CA TRP A 24 1.97 -23.62 -5.60
C TRP A 24 2.67 -22.34 -5.14
N ARG A 25 3.99 -22.38 -4.95
CA ARG A 25 4.78 -21.17 -4.58
C ARG A 25 4.75 -20.08 -5.65
N LEU A 26 4.56 -20.45 -6.91
CA LEU A 26 4.49 -19.52 -8.04
C LEU A 26 3.07 -18.99 -8.27
N MET A 27 2.04 -19.59 -7.68
CA MET A 27 0.70 -19.01 -7.75
C MET A 27 0.68 -17.70 -6.96
N PRO A 28 0.23 -16.59 -7.57
CA PRO A 28 0.05 -15.35 -6.83
C PRO A 28 -0.94 -15.64 -5.71
N ALA A 29 -0.51 -15.49 -4.47
CA ALA A 29 -1.44 -15.51 -3.36
C ALA A 29 -2.47 -14.42 -3.64
N ARG A 30 -3.75 -14.78 -3.67
CA ARG A 30 -4.83 -13.80 -3.71
C ARG A 30 -4.70 -13.02 -2.41
N MET A 31 -4.16 -11.81 -2.50
CA MET A 31 -4.01 -10.93 -1.35
C MET A 31 -5.20 -10.01 -1.33
N ASP A 32 -5.80 -9.88 -0.16
CA ASP A 32 -6.88 -8.93 0.05
C ASP A 32 -6.33 -7.51 -0.14
N PRO A 33 -7.16 -6.58 -0.66
CA PRO A 33 -6.75 -5.21 -0.89
C PRO A 33 -6.22 -4.60 0.41
N LEU A 34 -5.12 -3.84 0.33
CA LEU A 34 -4.51 -3.21 1.49
C LEU A 34 -5.48 -2.29 2.24
N PHE A 35 -6.37 -1.61 1.52
CA PHE A 35 -7.36 -0.73 2.11
C PHE A 35 -8.74 -1.34 1.87
N GLU A 36 -9.45 -1.67 2.94
CA GLU A 36 -10.84 -2.10 2.82
C GLU A 36 -11.75 -0.94 2.41
N PRO A 37 -12.87 -1.19 1.72
CA PRO A 37 -13.77 -0.13 1.26
C PRO A 37 -14.32 0.78 2.37
N TYR A 38 -14.35 0.32 3.62
CA TYR A 38 -14.77 1.12 4.78
C TYR A 38 -13.61 1.85 5.47
N PHE A 39 -12.36 1.59 5.08
CA PHE A 39 -11.21 2.32 5.60
C PHE A 39 -11.21 3.73 5.01
N THR A 40 -11.40 4.72 5.89
CA THR A 40 -11.49 6.13 5.50
C THR A 40 -10.33 6.98 5.97
N GLY A 41 -9.39 6.41 6.74
CA GLY A 41 -8.33 7.19 7.40
C GLY A 41 -8.86 8.14 8.48
N LEU A 42 -10.03 7.86 9.07
CA LEU A 42 -10.61 8.68 10.15
C LEU A 42 -9.57 8.99 11.24
N ASN A 43 -9.38 10.29 11.51
CA ASN A 43 -8.41 10.86 12.46
C ASN A 43 -6.93 10.68 12.10
N MET A 44 -6.59 10.37 10.85
CA MET A 44 -5.22 10.37 10.38
C MET A 44 -4.80 11.76 9.90
N GLN A 45 -3.66 12.22 10.41
CA GLN A 45 -3.01 13.44 9.96
C GLN A 45 -1.58 13.16 9.48
N LEU A 46 -1.22 13.78 8.37
CA LEU A 46 0.12 13.79 7.81
C LEU A 46 0.77 15.14 8.13
N GLY A 47 1.95 15.11 8.76
CA GLY A 47 2.69 16.31 9.12
C GLY A 47 4.06 16.37 8.46
N TYR A 48 4.45 17.56 8.02
CA TYR A 48 5.83 17.88 7.61
C TYR A 48 6.38 18.99 8.48
N TYR A 49 7.65 18.91 8.79
CA TYR A 49 8.35 19.92 9.57
C TYR A 49 9.70 20.22 8.94
N ASP A 50 9.91 21.48 8.57
CA ASP A 50 11.22 21.99 8.17
C ASP A 50 11.90 22.61 9.40
N MET A 51 12.96 21.97 9.86
CA MET A 51 13.72 22.42 11.04
C MET A 51 14.46 23.74 10.80
N MET A 52 14.89 24.01 9.55
CA MET A 52 15.66 25.20 9.21
C MET A 52 14.76 26.42 9.08
N ALA A 53 13.59 26.24 8.46
CA ALA A 53 12.58 27.29 8.31
C ALA A 53 11.66 27.44 9.53
N MET A 54 11.69 26.48 10.46
CA MET A 54 10.72 26.33 11.56
C MET A 54 9.26 26.29 11.06
N GLU A 55 9.06 25.77 9.85
CA GLU A 55 7.75 25.70 9.21
C GLU A 55 7.14 24.31 9.43
N ARG A 56 5.84 24.28 9.74
CA ARG A 56 5.07 23.06 9.93
C ARG A 56 3.87 23.05 9.01
N GLU A 57 3.65 21.92 8.36
CA GLU A 57 2.46 21.63 7.60
C GLU A 57 1.74 20.44 8.21
N VAL A 58 0.41 20.51 8.31
CA VAL A 58 -0.44 19.41 8.78
C VAL A 58 -1.59 19.25 7.79
N TYR A 59 -1.91 18.00 7.48
CA TYR A 59 -2.94 17.64 6.53
C TYR A 59 -3.81 16.52 7.06
N ASP A 60 -5.12 16.72 7.03
CA ASP A 60 -6.09 15.65 7.25
C ASP A 60 -6.10 14.73 6.03
N VAL A 61 -6.08 13.42 6.28
CA VAL A 61 -6.04 12.40 5.24
C VAL A 61 -7.37 11.67 5.19
N HIS A 62 -7.93 11.54 4.00
CA HIS A 62 -9.11 10.74 3.76
C HIS A 62 -8.88 9.74 2.64
N PHE A 63 -9.24 8.48 2.87
CA PHE A 63 -9.17 7.40 1.88
C PHE A 63 -10.56 6.98 1.44
N SER A 64 -10.68 6.63 0.16
CA SER A 64 -11.87 6.02 -0.43
C SER A 64 -11.43 4.96 -1.42
N THR A 65 -11.64 3.69 -1.09
CA THR A 65 -11.18 2.56 -1.91
C THR A 65 -12.32 1.92 -2.70
N LYS A 66 -12.06 1.61 -3.97
CA LYS A 66 -12.96 0.87 -4.86
C LYS A 66 -12.16 -0.11 -5.71
N GLY A 67 -12.17 -1.38 -5.33
CA GLY A 67 -11.34 -2.41 -5.98
C GLY A 67 -9.85 -2.12 -5.76
N GLU A 68 -9.06 -2.20 -6.83
CA GLU A 68 -7.60 -1.98 -6.82
C GLU A 68 -7.19 -0.49 -6.85
N THR A 69 -8.17 0.41 -6.83
CA THR A 69 -7.94 1.85 -6.85
C THR A 69 -8.34 2.46 -5.52
N THR A 70 -7.41 3.18 -4.90
CA THR A 70 -7.66 3.98 -3.69
C THR A 70 -7.53 5.46 -4.00
N LEU A 71 -8.54 6.26 -3.67
CA LEU A 71 -8.46 7.72 -3.74
C LEU A 71 -8.03 8.26 -2.37
N MET A 72 -6.90 8.94 -2.33
CA MET A 72 -6.42 9.69 -1.17
C MET A 72 -6.72 11.17 -1.37
N THR A 73 -7.39 11.79 -0.40
CA THR A 73 -7.66 13.23 -0.36
C THR A 73 -6.93 13.84 0.83
N LEU A 74 -6.20 14.92 0.58
CA LEU A 74 -5.51 15.71 1.59
C LEU A 74 -6.16 17.08 1.68
N THR A 75 -6.50 17.50 2.89
CA THR A 75 -7.01 18.86 3.18
C THR A 75 -6.19 19.47 4.31
N SER A 76 -6.07 20.79 4.36
CA SER A 76 -5.41 21.45 5.48
C SER A 76 -6.46 21.91 6.48
N PRO A 77 -6.29 21.63 7.79
CA PRO A 77 -7.15 22.20 8.82
C PRO A 77 -6.97 23.72 8.94
N ASP A 78 -5.81 24.24 8.52
CA ASP A 78 -5.43 25.65 8.65
C ASP A 78 -5.65 26.47 7.36
N ASP A 79 -5.89 25.81 6.21
CA ASP A 79 -6.09 26.46 4.91
C ASP A 79 -7.13 25.71 4.07
N ASN A 80 -8.37 26.19 4.10
CA ASN A 80 -9.50 25.61 3.37
C ASN A 80 -9.36 25.67 1.83
N ARG A 81 -8.39 26.42 1.31
CA ARG A 81 -8.09 26.49 -0.13
C ARG A 81 -7.14 25.37 -0.57
N PHE A 82 -6.45 24.74 0.39
CA PHE A 82 -5.58 23.61 0.13
C PHE A 82 -6.40 22.32 -0.02
N VAL A 83 -6.30 21.71 -1.20
CA VAL A 83 -6.83 20.37 -1.45
C VAL A 83 -5.90 19.65 -2.42
N ALA A 84 -5.52 18.43 -2.09
CA ALA A 84 -4.87 17.52 -3.03
C ALA A 84 -5.67 16.22 -3.12
N ARG A 85 -5.89 15.71 -4.34
CA ARG A 85 -6.51 14.41 -4.58
C ARG A 85 -5.56 13.56 -5.40
N ILE A 86 -5.32 12.34 -4.93
CA ILE A 86 -4.36 11.42 -5.50
C ILE A 86 -5.05 10.08 -5.70
N ARG A 87 -4.94 9.54 -6.91
CA ARG A 87 -5.28 8.16 -7.20
C ARG A 87 -4.07 7.29 -6.92
N LEU A 88 -4.23 6.31 -6.05
CA LEU A 88 -3.31 5.22 -5.79
C LEU A 88 -3.81 4.02 -6.60
N GLN A 89 -3.10 3.67 -7.67
CA GLN A 89 -3.40 2.49 -8.47
C GLN A 89 -2.47 1.37 -8.05
N GLU A 90 -3.03 0.24 -7.61
CA GLU A 90 -2.20 -0.90 -7.20
C GLU A 90 -1.34 -1.38 -8.37
N LYS A 91 -0.05 -1.51 -8.11
CA LYS A 91 0.95 -1.99 -9.07
C LYS A 91 1.38 -3.41 -8.76
N SER A 92 1.59 -3.71 -7.48
CA SER A 92 1.94 -5.03 -7.00
C SER A 92 1.60 -5.18 -5.52
N ALA A 93 1.16 -6.38 -5.14
CA ALA A 93 0.90 -6.76 -3.76
C ALA A 93 1.81 -7.91 -3.33
N SER A 94 2.24 -7.85 -2.07
CA SER A 94 3.09 -8.86 -1.42
C SER A 94 2.68 -9.01 0.04
N ARG A 95 3.15 -10.07 0.71
CA ARG A 95 2.87 -10.28 2.14
C ARG A 95 3.40 -9.16 3.01
N SER A 96 4.42 -8.44 2.54
CA SER A 96 5.06 -7.33 3.24
C SER A 96 4.40 -5.98 2.98
N GLY A 97 3.45 -5.89 2.05
CA GLY A 97 2.85 -4.62 1.66
C GLY A 97 2.48 -4.52 0.19
N VAL A 98 1.97 -3.34 -0.16
CA VAL A 98 1.47 -3.02 -1.50
C VAL A 98 2.17 -1.79 -2.06
N GLN A 99 2.58 -1.89 -3.33
CA GLN A 99 3.14 -0.79 -4.09
C GLN A 99 2.04 -0.18 -4.97
N TYR A 100 1.95 1.15 -4.95
CA TYR A 100 1.00 1.92 -5.74
C TYR A 100 1.74 2.85 -6.71
N ASP A 101 1.20 2.97 -7.91
CA ASP A 101 1.46 4.12 -8.76
C ASP A 101 0.68 5.32 -8.19
N TYR A 102 1.38 6.44 -8.04
CA TYR A 102 0.89 7.65 -7.39
C TYR A 102 0.50 8.68 -8.44
N GLN A 103 -0.80 8.92 -8.62
CA GLN A 103 -1.31 9.76 -9.71
C GLN A 103 -2.07 10.98 -9.16
N PRO A 104 -1.48 12.19 -9.18
CA PRO A 104 -2.19 13.39 -8.75
C PRO A 104 -3.35 13.68 -9.71
N LEU A 105 -4.56 13.77 -9.17
CA LEU A 105 -5.78 14.11 -9.92
C LEU A 105 -6.12 15.59 -9.82
N TYR A 106 -5.83 16.18 -8.66
CA TYR A 106 -6.15 17.58 -8.37
C TYR A 106 -5.18 18.11 -7.34
N TYR A 107 -4.74 19.35 -7.51
CA TYR A 107 -3.96 20.09 -6.52
C TYR A 107 -4.37 21.55 -6.57
N SER A 108 -4.78 22.09 -5.43
CA SER A 108 -5.09 23.50 -5.22
C SER A 108 -4.36 23.96 -3.98
N SER A 109 -3.61 25.05 -4.09
CA SER A 109 -2.98 25.72 -2.95
C SER A 109 -2.77 27.19 -3.30
N PRO A 110 -3.04 28.13 -2.38
CA PRO A 110 -2.69 29.53 -2.52
C PRO A 110 -1.18 29.78 -2.30
N ASN A 111 -0.48 28.84 -1.66
CA ASN A 111 0.96 28.89 -1.43
C ASN A 111 1.65 27.77 -2.22
N ASP A 112 2.53 28.14 -3.15
CA ASP A 112 3.26 27.19 -3.98
C ASP A 112 4.51 26.62 -3.32
N ASN A 113 4.97 27.21 -2.21
CA ASN A 113 6.19 26.80 -1.51
C ASN A 113 5.96 25.69 -0.48
N ARG A 114 4.79 25.05 -0.48
CA ARG A 114 4.46 24.01 0.49
C ARG A 114 5.37 22.78 0.34
N ILE A 115 5.86 22.24 1.45
CA ILE A 115 6.75 21.07 1.51
C ILE A 115 6.06 19.86 0.87
N ILE A 116 4.76 19.66 1.15
CA ILE A 116 3.98 18.57 0.58
C ILE A 116 4.02 18.54 -0.95
N ARG A 117 4.12 19.69 -1.64
CA ARG A 117 4.17 19.73 -3.11
C ARG A 117 5.36 18.93 -3.64
N ASN A 118 6.53 19.07 -3.02
CA ASN A 118 7.73 18.35 -3.41
C ASN A 118 7.60 16.84 -3.13
N VAL A 119 6.98 16.49 -2.01
CA VAL A 119 6.75 15.09 -1.63
C VAL A 119 5.76 14.41 -2.59
N LEU A 120 4.67 15.09 -2.96
CA LEU A 120 3.71 14.60 -3.96
C LEU A 120 4.37 14.40 -5.33
N ASN A 121 5.19 15.37 -5.76
CA ASN A 121 5.94 15.26 -7.02
C ASN A 121 6.91 14.08 -6.97
N PHE A 122 7.67 13.91 -5.90
CA PHE A 122 8.56 12.76 -5.72
C PHE A 122 7.81 11.43 -5.84
N MET A 123 6.69 11.28 -5.13
CA MET A 123 5.88 10.05 -5.18
C MET A 123 5.29 9.82 -6.57
N THR A 124 4.92 10.86 -7.31
CA THR A 124 4.38 10.73 -8.67
C THR A 124 5.35 10.01 -9.61
N TYR A 125 6.66 10.24 -9.47
CA TYR A 125 7.68 9.60 -10.30
C TYR A 125 8.20 8.27 -9.75
N ASN A 126 8.15 8.08 -8.43
CA ASN A 126 8.74 6.91 -7.76
C ASN A 126 7.70 5.87 -7.30
N GLY A 127 6.41 6.22 -7.36
CA GLY A 127 5.35 5.49 -6.69
C GLY A 127 5.41 5.64 -5.19
N VAL A 128 4.61 4.84 -4.50
CA VAL A 128 4.59 4.75 -3.04
C VAL A 128 4.43 3.30 -2.60
N SER A 129 5.06 2.93 -1.49
CA SER A 129 4.91 1.60 -0.90
C SER A 129 4.37 1.73 0.51
N PHE A 130 3.33 0.97 0.81
CA PHE A 130 2.81 0.82 2.15
C PHE A 130 3.18 -0.57 2.64
N ALA A 131 3.86 -0.65 3.77
CA ALA A 131 4.12 -1.96 4.37
C ALA A 131 2.86 -2.43 5.10
N SER A 132 2.65 -3.74 5.14
CA SER A 132 1.57 -4.35 5.88
C SER A 132 2.05 -5.55 6.66
N MET A 133 1.51 -5.74 7.86
CA MET A 133 1.71 -6.95 8.64
C MET A 133 0.42 -7.31 9.36
N GLN A 134 0.21 -8.61 9.53
CA GLN A 134 -0.84 -9.11 10.41
C GLN A 134 -0.28 -9.24 11.83
N PHE A 135 -1.01 -8.69 12.79
CA PHE A 135 -0.73 -8.86 14.20
C PHE A 135 -2.03 -9.18 14.93
N GLU A 136 -2.11 -10.38 15.50
CA GLU A 136 -3.36 -10.96 16.01
C GLU A 136 -4.44 -11.01 14.92
N ASN A 137 -5.59 -10.34 15.13
CA ASN A 137 -6.71 -10.23 14.19
C ASN A 137 -6.81 -8.81 13.60
N GLN A 138 -5.67 -8.12 13.50
CA GLN A 138 -5.62 -6.76 12.99
C GLN A 138 -4.59 -6.63 11.87
N GLN A 139 -5.03 -5.98 10.80
CA GLN A 139 -4.15 -5.55 9.74
C GLN A 139 -3.48 -4.24 10.17
N ILE A 140 -2.16 -4.26 10.23
CA ILE A 140 -1.35 -3.08 10.49
C ILE A 140 -0.76 -2.60 9.17
N ILE A 141 -1.09 -1.37 8.80
CA ILE A 141 -0.49 -0.66 7.66
C ILE A 141 0.55 0.31 8.20
N VAL A 142 1.74 0.31 7.61
CA VAL A 142 2.79 1.28 7.87
C VAL A 142 2.96 2.16 6.64
N THR A 143 2.75 3.46 6.83
CA THR A 143 2.94 4.46 5.76
C THR A 143 4.43 4.71 5.51
N PRO A 144 4.80 5.32 4.35
CA PRO A 144 6.18 5.74 4.11
C PRO A 144 6.74 6.70 5.17
N SER A 145 5.88 7.46 5.85
CA SER A 145 6.27 8.35 6.94
C SER A 145 6.44 7.63 8.29
N GLY A 146 6.25 6.31 8.33
CA GLY A 146 6.38 5.50 9.53
C GLY A 146 5.14 5.51 10.45
N GLN A 147 4.04 6.13 10.01
CA GLN A 147 2.79 6.07 10.75
C GLN A 147 2.20 4.67 10.66
N MET A 148 1.73 4.15 11.79
CA MET A 148 1.11 2.83 11.88
C MET A 148 -0.40 2.98 12.05
N LEU A 149 -1.15 2.27 11.24
CA LEU A 149 -2.61 2.26 11.23
C LEU A 149 -3.05 0.84 11.48
N SER A 150 -3.79 0.62 12.56
CA SER A 150 -4.39 -0.68 12.87
C SER A 150 -5.90 -0.60 12.65
N TYR A 151 -6.46 -1.59 11.97
CA TYR A 151 -7.89 -1.79 11.90
C TYR A 151 -8.21 -3.30 11.89
N PRO A 152 -9.40 -3.69 12.39
CA PRO A 152 -9.79 -5.09 12.44
C PRO A 152 -9.86 -5.66 11.03
N GLU A 153 -9.18 -6.81 10.84
CA GLU A 153 -9.38 -7.68 9.69
C GLU A 153 -10.74 -8.38 9.88
N LYS A 154 -11.52 -8.50 8.81
CA LYS A 154 -12.87 -9.10 8.87
C LYS A 154 -12.87 -10.62 8.96
#